data_AF-A0A2E8NAJ8-F1
#
_entry.id   AF-A0A2E8NAJ8-F1
#
_cell.length_a   1.000
_cell.length_b   1.000
_cell.length_c   1.000
_cell.angle_alpha   90.00
_cell.angle_beta   90.00
_cell.angle_gamma   90.00
#
_symmetry.space_group_name_H-M   'P 1'
#
loop_
_entity.id
_entity.type
_entity.pdbx_description
1 polymer ?
#
loop_
_entity_poly.entity_id
_entity_poly.type
_entity_poly.pdbx_seq_one_letter_code
_entity_poly.pdbx_strand_id
1 'polypeptide(L)' 'IERGTTEVMRNILGERVLGLPGDVRTDKDMAWKDVPRN' A
#
# COMPACT_ATOMS: atom_id res chain seq x y z
N ILE A 1 -3.38 13.10 14.15
CA ILE A 1 -3.10 13.06 12.69
C ILE A 1 -1.63 12.62 12.50
N GLU A 2 -1.25 11.47 13.07
CA GLU A 2 0.16 11.02 13.08
C GLU A 2 0.33 9.62 12.49
N ARG A 3 -0.80 8.92 12.26
CA ARG A 3 -0.85 7.59 11.69
C ARG A 3 -0.81 7.57 10.15
N GLY A 4 -0.91 8.73 9.50
CA GLY A 4 -0.90 8.82 8.03
C GLY A 4 0.51 8.90 7.43
N THR A 5 1.31 9.88 7.86
CA THR A 5 2.57 10.19 7.17
C THR A 5 3.71 9.25 7.56
N THR A 6 3.78 8.84 8.83
CA THR A 6 4.88 8.00 9.34
C THR A 6 4.80 6.56 8.85
N GLU A 7 3.59 5.98 8.75
CA GLU A 7 3.40 4.63 8.19
C GLU A 7 3.69 4.63 6.68
N VAL A 8 3.29 5.67 5.96
CA VAL A 8 3.63 5.84 4.53
C VAL A 8 5.14 5.93 4.33
N MET A 9 5.86 6.73 5.14
CA MET A 9 7.32 6.82 5.04
C MET A 9 8.02 5.48 5.34
N ARG A 10 7.53 4.71 6.31
CA ARG A 10 8.06 3.37 6.63
C ARG A 10 7.86 2.41 5.45
N ASN A 11 6.68 2.41 4.84
CA ASN A 11 6.36 1.55 3.70
C ASN A 11 7.21 1.91 2.48
N ILE A 12 7.39 3.21 2.20
CA ILE A 12 8.28 3.69 1.12
C ILE A 12 9.72 3.22 1.34
N LEU A 13 10.25 3.38 2.55
CA LEU A 13 11.62 2.97 2.85
C LEU A 13 11.79 1.44 2.73
N GLY A 14 10.82 0.66 3.22
CA GLY A 14 10.83 -0.80 3.11
C GLY A 14 10.77 -1.29 1.66
N GLU A 15 9.80 -0.80 0.89
CA GLU A 15 9.52 -1.32 -0.46
C GLU A 15 10.44 -0.73 -1.54
N ARG A 16 10.74 0.57 -1.48
CA ARG A 16 11.45 1.28 -2.58
C ARG A 16 12.96 1.39 -2.37
N VAL A 17 13.43 1.40 -1.11
CA VAL A 17 14.86 1.55 -0.80
C VAL A 17 15.48 0.21 -0.39
N LEU A 18 14.82 -0.54 0.49
CA LEU A 18 15.32 -1.82 0.99
C LEU A 18 14.84 -3.02 0.16
N GLY A 19 13.92 -2.82 -0.79
CA GLY A 19 13.42 -3.87 -1.67
C GLY A 19 12.62 -4.96 -0.95
N LEU A 20 12.06 -4.66 0.21
CA LEU A 20 11.20 -5.59 0.95
C LEU A 20 9.90 -5.80 0.15
N PRO A 21 9.32 -7.01 0.18
CA PRO A 21 8.04 -7.25 -0.46
C PRO A 21 6.98 -6.34 0.16
N GLY A 22 6.34 -5.55 -0.70
CA GLY A 22 5.17 -4.75 -0.32
C GLY A 22 3.98 -5.63 0.03
N ASP A 23 2.98 -5.03 0.66
CA ASP A 23 1.77 -5.74 1.04
C ASP A 23 1.10 -6.40 -0.18
N VAL A 24 0.59 -7.62 0.00
CA VAL A 24 -0.06 -8.37 -1.09
C VAL A 24 -1.39 -7.71 -1.40
N ARG A 25 -1.38 -6.88 -2.45
CA ARG A 25 -2.56 -6.22 -2.96
C ARG A 25 -3.29 -7.09 -3.97
N THR A 26 -4.41 -7.69 -3.56
CA THR A 26 -5.29 -8.49 -4.43
C THR A 26 -6.13 -7.64 -5.38
N ASP A 27 -6.23 -6.34 -5.12
CA ASP A 27 -7.04 -5.37 -5.86
C ASP A 27 -6.23 -4.62 -6.94
N LYS A 28 -4.90 -4.81 -7.00
CA LYS A 28 -3.99 -3.96 -7.77
C LYS A 28 -4.33 -3.91 -9.26
N ASP A 29 -4.80 -5.01 -9.82
CA ASP A 29 -5.13 -5.15 -11.25
C ASP A 29 -6.61 -4.92 -11.54
N MET A 30 -7.41 -4.63 -10.52
CA MET A 30 -8.84 -4.41 -10.64
C MET A 30 -9.13 -2.92 -10.81
N ALA A 31 -9.96 -2.57 -11.79
CA ALA A 31 -10.42 -1.20 -11.92
C ALA A 31 -11.22 -0.79 -10.68
N TRP A 32 -11.09 0.47 -10.26
CA TRP A 32 -11.70 0.98 -9.02
C TRP A 32 -13.21 0.72 -8.90
N LYS A 33 -13.92 0.69 -10.04
CA LYS A 33 -15.36 0.39 -10.12
C LYS A 33 -15.73 -1.04 -9.76
N ASP A 34 -14.79 -1.97 -9.87
CA ASP A 34 -15.01 -3.41 -9.70
C ASP A 34 -14.60 -3.87 -8.28
N VAL A 35 -14.02 -2.98 -7.47
CA VAL A 35 -13.65 -3.26 -6.07
C VAL A 35 -14.90 -3.51 -5.22
N PRO A 36 -15.04 -4.69 -4.58
CA PRO A 36 -16.17 -4.98 -3.69
C PRO A 36 -16.22 -3.99 -2.52
N ARG A 37 -17.41 -3.43 -2.25
CA ARG A 37 -17.69 -2.55 -1.11
C ARG A 37 -18.95 -3.02 -0.40
N ASN A 38 -18.94 -2.99 0.93
CA ASN A 38 -20.11 -3.26 1.78
C ASN A 38 -20.97 -2.01 1.94
#